data_AF-A0A7K3DSM1-F1
#
_entry.id   AF-A0A7K3DSM1-F1
#
_cell.length_a   1.000
_cell.length_b   1.000
_cell.length_c   1.000
_cell.angle_alpha   90.00
_cell.angle_beta   90.00
_cell.angle_gamma   90.00
#
_symmetry.space_group_name_H-M   'P 1'
#
loop_
_entity.id
_entity.type
_entity.pdbx_description
1 polymer ?
#
loop_
_entity_poly.entity_id
_entity_poly.type
_entity_poly.pdbx_seq_one_letter_code
_entity_poly.pdbx_strand_id
1 'polypeptide(L)'
;MPTLLSVNVGLPKNVPWQGRTVFTGAWKYPVRGPVTVRRLNIDGDGQGDTAGHGGEHRAVLVYQRASYAYWAHYFGRTDLAFGDFGENLTVEGLADEDVCIGDRYAIGETEFEVSQPRVTCYRVGLRLGAPELPSLLVRHHRPGFYLRVLREGRIEAGAEIVKTRSGPGALSVADTDALLYLPDRDPDRLRTAVTLRALSPGWQASFRELLDAGGASDPAALPPGEQGSPAWAGFRPLQVVTAERESTTVTSLRLAAPDGAPLPAARAGQYLTVRVPEAGTPAPVRSYSLSSTADGGTYRISVKHEPHGAVSTYLTTKTHAGASLETAAPRGDFVLRAGTGPVLLVSAGIGLTPVLAMLHELATTQREREVWWIHGARTPQEHPLAAEASALLARLRRSREHVFYSAVDSAGLGTGGHATAGRLTKERLAALAVPASATAYVCGPARFMADVTTALTEAGVGPDAVHTELFGARDAVTPGLVGRAERRPHRPAGPTGTG
;
A
#
# COMPACT_ATOMS: atom_id res chain seq x y z
N MET A 1 0.64 36.67 15.42
CA MET A 1 -0.61 36.22 14.77
C MET A 1 -0.23 35.34 13.60
N PRO A 2 -1.01 34.31 13.24
CA PRO A 2 -0.71 33.48 12.08
C PRO A 2 -0.68 34.29 10.78
N THR A 3 0.25 33.99 9.88
CA THR A 3 0.51 34.80 8.68
C THR A 3 0.82 33.91 7.48
N LEU A 4 0.30 34.28 6.31
CA LEU A 4 0.63 33.64 5.04
C LEU A 4 2.01 34.10 4.58
N LEU A 5 3.01 33.23 4.60
CA LEU A 5 4.38 33.57 4.21
C LEU A 5 4.61 33.43 2.70
N SER A 6 3.92 32.49 2.06
CA SER A 6 4.09 32.23 0.64
C SER A 6 2.86 31.61 0.01
N VAL A 7 2.54 32.04 -1.21
CA VAL A 7 1.64 31.34 -2.13
C VAL A 7 2.52 30.63 -3.14
N ASN A 8 2.41 29.31 -3.21
CA ASN A 8 3.19 28.46 -4.10
C ASN A 8 2.27 27.78 -5.10
N VAL A 9 2.64 27.85 -6.38
CA VAL A 9 1.88 27.22 -7.46
C VAL A 9 2.80 26.46 -8.40
N GLY A 10 2.27 25.45 -9.06
CA GLY A 10 2.99 24.71 -10.09
C GLY A 10 2.06 23.89 -10.96
N LEU A 11 2.26 23.96 -12.28
CA LEU A 11 1.58 23.06 -13.20
C LEU A 11 2.23 21.66 -13.17
N PRO A 12 1.44 20.59 -13.29
CA PRO A 12 1.96 19.24 -13.31
C PRO A 12 2.96 19.04 -14.45
N LYS A 13 4.04 18.33 -14.14
CA LYS A 13 5.08 18.02 -15.12
C LYS A 13 5.56 16.59 -14.98
N ASN A 14 6.15 16.09 -16.05
CA ASN A 14 6.84 14.81 -16.08
C ASN A 14 8.17 14.91 -15.35
N VAL A 15 8.39 14.04 -14.37
CA VAL A 15 9.62 13.95 -13.60
C VAL A 15 10.17 12.52 -13.71
N PRO A 16 11.46 12.34 -14.05
CA PRO A 16 12.08 11.02 -14.03
C PRO A 16 12.24 10.55 -12.59
N TRP A 17 11.84 9.31 -12.31
CA TRP A 17 11.99 8.68 -11.02
C TRP A 17 12.12 7.17 -11.17
N GLN A 18 13.22 6.60 -10.63
CA GLN A 18 13.47 5.16 -10.63
C GLN A 18 13.29 4.50 -12.02
N GLY A 19 13.80 5.16 -13.08
CA GLY A 19 13.70 4.68 -14.46
C GLY A 19 12.31 4.82 -15.10
N ARG A 20 11.36 5.48 -14.43
CA ARG A 20 9.99 5.75 -14.92
C ARG A 20 9.74 7.26 -14.99
N THR A 21 8.65 7.65 -15.63
CA THR A 21 8.17 9.04 -15.65
C THR A 21 6.96 9.17 -14.74
N VAL A 22 6.99 10.15 -13.85
CA VAL A 22 5.89 10.50 -12.94
C VAL A 22 5.36 11.87 -13.33
N PHE A 23 4.10 11.96 -13.73
CA PHE A 23 3.39 13.21 -13.91
C PHE A 23 2.85 13.70 -12.56
N THR A 24 3.32 14.86 -12.11
CA THR A 24 3.09 15.32 -10.73
C THR A 24 3.10 16.85 -10.62
N GLY A 25 2.23 17.38 -9.76
CA GLY A 25 2.19 18.79 -9.35
C GLY A 25 3.00 19.09 -8.08
N ALA A 26 3.87 18.17 -7.64
CA ALA A 26 4.65 18.34 -6.41
C ALA A 26 5.74 19.44 -6.48
N TRP A 27 6.02 19.98 -7.67
CA TRP A 27 6.96 21.08 -7.85
C TRP A 27 6.18 22.39 -7.89
N LYS A 28 6.11 23.06 -6.74
CA LYS A 28 5.51 24.38 -6.62
C LYS A 28 6.57 25.40 -6.27
N TYR A 29 6.33 26.64 -6.71
CA TYR A 29 7.27 27.73 -6.52
C TYR A 29 6.52 28.97 -6.03
N PRO A 30 7.15 29.80 -5.17
CA PRO A 30 6.57 31.04 -4.72
C PRO A 30 6.20 31.97 -5.87
N VAL A 31 5.02 32.57 -5.81
CA VAL A 31 4.59 33.64 -6.72
C VAL A 31 4.48 34.97 -5.99
N ARG A 32 4.69 36.05 -6.74
CA ARG A 32 4.62 37.43 -6.23
C ARG A 32 3.28 38.05 -6.58
N GLY A 33 2.78 38.91 -5.69
CA GLY A 33 1.54 39.66 -5.88
C GLY A 33 0.28 38.85 -5.54
N PRO A 34 -0.91 39.48 -5.67
CA PRO A 34 -2.18 38.84 -5.36
C PRO A 34 -2.57 37.75 -6.36
N VAL A 35 -2.94 36.57 -5.85
CA VAL A 35 -3.34 35.40 -6.63
C VAL A 35 -4.77 35.01 -6.31
N THR A 36 -5.54 34.66 -7.33
CA THR A 36 -6.94 34.24 -7.16
C THR A 36 -7.03 32.79 -6.71
N VAL A 37 -7.80 32.55 -5.65
CA VAL A 37 -8.18 31.22 -5.18
C VAL A 37 -9.55 30.86 -5.73
N ARG A 38 -9.64 29.69 -6.37
CA ARG A 38 -10.85 29.09 -6.92
C ARG A 38 -11.33 27.95 -6.05
N ARG A 39 -12.56 27.50 -6.25
CA ARG A 39 -13.19 26.40 -5.51
C ARG A 39 -12.34 25.13 -5.45
N LEU A 40 -11.57 24.85 -6.51
CA LEU A 40 -10.81 23.61 -6.65
C LEU A 40 -9.29 23.77 -6.62
N ASN A 41 -8.76 24.98 -6.80
CA ASN A 41 -7.32 25.24 -6.75
C ASN A 41 -6.99 26.75 -6.68
N ILE A 42 -5.71 27.10 -6.66
CA ILE A 42 -5.19 28.46 -6.86
C ILE A 42 -4.84 28.67 -8.34
N ASP A 43 -5.14 29.85 -8.89
CA ASP A 43 -4.77 30.20 -10.27
C ASP A 43 -3.24 30.04 -10.46
N GLY A 44 -2.84 29.30 -11.50
CA GLY A 44 -1.44 28.94 -11.77
C GLY A 44 -0.99 27.59 -11.18
N ASP A 45 -1.81 26.96 -10.34
CA ASP A 45 -1.55 25.62 -9.80
C ASP A 45 -2.35 24.56 -10.55
N GLY A 46 -1.77 23.36 -10.69
CA GLY A 46 -2.50 22.23 -11.25
C GLY A 46 -2.19 20.92 -10.53
N GLN A 47 -3.15 20.01 -10.56
CA GLN A 47 -3.01 18.67 -9.98
C GLN A 47 -2.74 17.66 -11.10
N GLY A 48 -1.65 16.88 -10.98
CA GLY A 48 -1.28 15.87 -11.98
C GLY A 48 -2.23 14.67 -12.01
N ASP A 49 -3.15 14.60 -11.05
CA ASP A 49 -4.17 13.59 -10.92
C ASP A 49 -5.38 14.15 -10.16
N THR A 50 -6.50 14.27 -10.85
CA THR A 50 -7.76 14.77 -10.27
C THR A 50 -8.59 13.69 -9.57
N ALA A 51 -8.30 12.40 -9.81
CA ALA A 51 -9.06 11.28 -9.21
C ALA A 51 -8.58 10.95 -7.79
N GLY A 52 -7.28 11.10 -7.51
CA GLY A 52 -6.69 10.78 -6.21
C GLY A 52 -6.08 11.97 -5.46
N HIS A 53 -5.79 13.10 -6.09
CA HIS A 53 -5.02 14.21 -5.50
C HIS A 53 -5.62 15.60 -5.74
N GLY A 54 -6.85 15.67 -6.25
CA GLY A 54 -7.60 16.91 -6.43
C GLY A 54 -8.99 16.85 -5.82
N GLY A 55 -9.83 17.82 -6.20
CA GLY A 55 -11.20 17.94 -5.71
C GLY A 55 -11.32 18.88 -4.51
N GLU A 56 -12.56 19.19 -4.16
CA GLU A 56 -12.90 20.25 -3.20
C GLU A 56 -12.23 20.06 -1.84
N HIS A 57 -12.14 18.82 -1.34
CA HIS A 57 -11.50 18.52 -0.06
C HIS A 57 -9.97 18.64 -0.06
N ARG A 58 -9.35 18.89 -1.21
CA ARG A 58 -7.89 18.96 -1.37
C ARG A 58 -7.47 20.16 -2.21
N ALA A 59 -8.30 21.21 -2.21
CA ALA A 59 -8.11 22.37 -3.07
C ALA A 59 -6.81 23.12 -2.78
N VAL A 60 -6.44 23.26 -1.50
CA VAL A 60 -5.26 24.02 -1.08
C VAL A 60 -4.53 23.26 0.03
N LEU A 61 -3.27 22.88 -0.20
CA LEU A 61 -2.41 22.28 0.83
C LEU A 61 -1.68 23.36 1.62
N VAL A 62 -1.66 23.24 2.95
CA VAL A 62 -0.97 24.14 3.88
C VAL A 62 0.20 23.42 4.54
N TYR A 63 1.31 24.15 4.71
CA TYR A 63 2.45 23.66 5.47
C TYR A 63 3.15 24.77 6.25
N GLN A 64 3.63 24.46 7.45
CA GLN A 64 4.10 25.45 8.42
C GLN A 64 5.61 25.68 8.30
N ARG A 65 6.05 26.92 8.50
CA ARG A 65 7.48 27.29 8.61
C ARG A 65 8.18 26.54 9.74
N ALA A 66 7.49 26.28 10.85
CA ALA A 66 8.02 25.48 11.95
C ALA A 66 8.37 24.05 11.49
N SER A 67 7.54 23.45 10.63
CA SER A 67 7.82 22.14 10.03
C SER A 67 9.00 22.21 9.06
N TYR A 68 9.14 23.29 8.28
CA TYR A 68 10.34 23.54 7.49
C TYR A 68 11.62 23.56 8.33
N ALA A 69 11.63 24.33 9.43
CA ALA A 69 12.78 24.41 10.33
C ALA A 69 13.10 23.06 10.97
N TYR A 70 12.06 22.30 11.35
CA TYR A 70 12.20 20.94 11.87
C TYR A 70 12.90 20.01 10.87
N TRP A 71 12.42 19.96 9.62
CA TRP A 71 12.98 19.07 8.60
C TRP A 71 14.36 19.51 8.11
N ALA A 72 14.61 20.82 8.04
CA ALA A 72 15.94 21.36 7.78
C ALA A 72 16.95 20.83 8.82
N HIS A 73 16.58 20.89 10.11
CA HIS A 73 17.42 20.35 11.17
C HIS A 73 17.53 18.82 11.11
N TYR A 74 16.40 18.11 10.98
CA TYR A 74 16.33 16.65 10.96
C TYR A 74 17.17 16.03 9.83
N PHE A 75 17.14 16.61 8.64
CA PHE A 75 17.90 16.13 7.48
C PHE A 75 19.27 16.81 7.30
N GLY A 76 19.64 17.76 8.17
CA GLY A 76 20.88 18.54 8.02
C GLY A 76 20.92 19.35 6.72
N ARG A 77 19.78 19.89 6.29
CA ARG A 77 19.61 20.61 5.02
C ARG A 77 19.47 22.10 5.23
N THR A 78 20.08 22.87 4.32
CA THR A 78 20.00 24.35 4.29
C THR A 78 19.34 24.87 3.02
N ASP A 79 18.90 23.97 2.13
CA ASP A 79 18.42 24.26 0.78
C ASP A 79 16.89 24.17 0.63
N LEU A 80 16.15 23.96 1.72
CA LEU A 80 14.68 23.89 1.68
C LEU A 80 14.07 25.26 1.39
N ALA A 81 13.18 25.31 0.39
CA ALA A 81 12.44 26.49 -0.01
C ALA A 81 10.91 26.27 0.05
N PHE A 82 10.16 27.36 0.19
CA PHE A 82 8.70 27.33 0.21
C PHE A 82 8.14 26.69 -1.08
N GLY A 83 7.18 25.78 -0.93
CA GLY A 83 6.63 24.94 -2.00
C GLY A 83 7.30 23.56 -2.14
N ASP A 84 8.44 23.32 -1.49
CA ASP A 84 9.15 22.03 -1.57
C ASP A 84 8.41 20.84 -0.95
N PHE A 85 7.48 21.08 -0.03
CA PHE A 85 6.60 20.01 0.47
C PHE A 85 5.36 19.83 -0.41
N GLY A 86 5.28 20.52 -1.55
CA GLY A 86 4.17 20.49 -2.49
C GLY A 86 2.95 21.29 -2.02
N GLU A 87 3.10 22.08 -0.96
CA GLU A 87 2.05 22.91 -0.41
C GLU A 87 1.74 24.12 -1.29
N ASN A 88 0.51 24.60 -1.22
CA ASN A 88 0.09 25.83 -1.86
C ASN A 88 0.31 27.04 -0.95
N LEU A 89 0.12 26.89 0.36
CA LEU A 89 0.30 27.96 1.33
C LEU A 89 1.37 27.57 2.34
N THR A 90 2.46 28.33 2.38
CA THR A 90 3.40 28.25 3.49
C THR A 90 3.03 29.28 4.55
N VAL A 91 2.90 28.87 5.81
CA VAL A 91 2.37 29.73 6.88
C VAL A 91 3.30 29.81 8.10
N GLU A 92 3.21 30.92 8.83
CA GLU A 92 3.73 31.07 10.19
C GLU A 92 2.58 30.80 11.18
N GLY A 93 2.82 29.98 12.20
CA GLY A 93 1.77 29.48 13.10
C GLY A 93 0.98 28.30 12.52
N LEU A 94 -0.24 28.07 13.05
CA LEU A 94 -1.13 26.96 12.66
C LEU A 94 -0.48 25.57 12.78
N ALA A 95 0.06 25.24 13.95
CA ALA A 95 0.65 23.92 14.19
C ALA A 95 -0.38 22.80 13.98
N ASP A 96 0.06 21.64 13.48
CA ASP A 96 -0.82 20.50 13.18
C ASP A 96 -1.55 19.96 14.42
N GLU A 97 -1.02 20.22 15.62
CA GLU A 97 -1.61 19.90 16.92
C GLU A 97 -2.68 20.89 17.38
N ASP A 98 -2.66 22.13 16.88
CA ASP A 98 -3.59 23.19 17.27
C ASP A 98 -4.77 23.33 16.29
N VAL A 99 -4.54 23.01 15.01
CA VAL A 99 -5.53 23.15 13.94
C VAL A 99 -6.47 21.95 13.95
N CYS A 100 -7.77 22.20 14.04
CA CYS A 100 -8.80 21.16 14.07
C CYS A 100 -9.53 20.99 12.73
N ILE A 101 -10.00 19.78 12.45
CA ILE A 101 -10.88 19.52 11.31
C ILE A 101 -12.16 20.36 11.42
N GLY A 102 -12.49 21.09 10.36
CA GLY A 102 -13.62 22.03 10.33
C GLY A 102 -13.34 23.42 10.87
N ASP A 103 -12.12 23.71 11.35
CA ASP A 103 -11.70 25.09 11.58
C ASP A 103 -11.82 25.90 10.29
N ARG A 104 -12.23 27.18 10.42
CA ARG A 104 -12.34 28.10 9.29
C ARG A 104 -11.41 29.28 9.45
N TYR A 105 -10.80 29.66 8.34
CA TYR A 105 -9.82 30.73 8.28
C TYR A 105 -10.13 31.67 7.12
N ALA A 106 -10.08 32.97 7.41
CA ALA A 106 -10.05 34.01 6.40
C ALA A 106 -8.60 34.41 6.11
N ILE A 107 -8.28 34.52 4.81
CA ILE A 107 -6.99 35.02 4.33
C ILE A 107 -7.31 35.93 3.14
N GLY A 108 -6.99 37.22 3.24
CA GLY A 108 -7.41 38.20 2.23
C GLY A 108 -8.94 38.18 2.04
N GLU A 109 -9.38 37.99 0.80
CA GLU A 109 -10.80 37.93 0.43
C GLU A 109 -11.40 36.52 0.60
N THR A 110 -10.57 35.51 0.77
CA THR A 110 -10.93 34.09 0.68
C THR A 110 -11.26 33.52 2.06
N GLU A 111 -12.25 32.62 2.12
CA GLU A 111 -12.56 31.83 3.32
C GLU A 111 -12.37 30.34 3.05
N PHE A 112 -11.71 29.67 3.99
CA PHE A 112 -11.33 28.25 3.90
C PHE A 112 -11.89 27.45 5.07
N GLU A 113 -12.03 26.13 4.88
CA GLU A 113 -12.33 25.17 5.94
C GLU A 113 -11.34 24.00 5.91
N VAL A 114 -10.80 23.62 7.07
CA VAL A 114 -9.89 22.46 7.21
C VAL A 114 -10.66 21.18 6.92
N SER A 115 -10.27 20.49 5.85
CA SER A 115 -11.03 19.36 5.31
C SER A 115 -10.46 17.99 5.67
N GLN A 116 -9.14 17.89 5.81
CA GLN A 116 -8.43 16.65 6.15
C GLN A 116 -6.93 16.91 6.35
N PRO A 117 -6.21 16.01 7.04
CA PRO A 117 -4.76 15.97 6.99
C PRO A 117 -4.24 15.71 5.57
N ARG A 118 -2.96 16.02 5.36
CA ARG A 118 -2.22 15.61 4.18
C ARG A 118 -2.25 14.09 4.07
N VAL A 119 -2.64 13.58 2.90
CA VAL A 119 -2.38 12.17 2.57
C VAL A 119 -0.89 12.03 2.23
N THR A 120 -0.15 11.34 3.10
CA THR A 120 1.30 11.18 3.00
C THR A 120 1.66 10.22 1.86
N CYS A 121 1.79 10.76 0.65
CA CYS A 121 2.18 10.01 -0.56
C CYS A 121 3.67 10.11 -0.87
N TYR A 122 4.20 9.15 -1.64
CA TYR A 122 5.62 9.10 -2.03
C TYR A 122 6.15 10.34 -2.76
N ARG A 123 5.26 11.17 -3.33
CA ARG A 123 5.65 12.35 -4.15
C ARG A 123 6.41 13.42 -3.36
N VAL A 124 6.18 13.52 -2.05
CA VAL A 124 6.96 14.44 -1.19
C VAL A 124 8.40 13.94 -1.01
N GLY A 125 8.56 12.64 -0.80
CA GLY A 125 9.87 12.00 -0.71
C GLY A 125 10.62 12.04 -2.04
N LEU A 126 9.91 11.86 -3.15
CA LEU A 126 10.41 12.11 -4.50
C LEU A 126 10.95 13.53 -4.65
N ARG A 127 10.17 14.56 -4.30
CA ARG A 127 10.52 15.98 -4.48
C ARG A 127 11.77 16.35 -3.70
N LEU A 128 11.87 15.86 -2.46
CA LEU A 128 12.95 16.20 -1.53
C LEU A 128 14.13 15.22 -1.58
N GLY A 129 14.04 14.14 -2.36
CA GLY A 129 15.09 13.09 -2.38
C GLY A 129 15.16 12.27 -1.08
N ALA A 130 14.06 12.23 -0.32
CA ALA A 130 13.94 11.54 0.98
C ALA A 130 12.76 10.53 0.94
N PRO A 131 12.95 9.32 0.38
CA PRO A 131 11.89 8.34 0.17
C PRO A 131 11.08 7.96 1.43
N GLU A 132 11.69 8.07 2.61
CA GLU A 132 11.13 7.79 3.93
C GLU A 132 10.25 8.92 4.48
N LEU A 133 10.32 10.12 3.90
CA LEU A 133 9.61 11.30 4.38
C LEU A 133 8.10 11.10 4.57
N PRO A 134 7.34 10.40 3.70
CA PRO A 134 5.91 10.16 3.94
C PRO A 134 5.63 9.52 5.31
N SER A 135 6.44 8.53 5.70
CA SER A 135 6.30 7.85 6.99
C SER A 135 6.75 8.74 8.15
N LEU A 136 7.78 9.57 7.93
CA LEU A 136 8.27 10.49 8.95
C LEU A 136 7.28 11.61 9.26
N LEU A 137 6.56 12.13 8.26
CA LEU A 137 5.52 13.14 8.46
C LEU A 137 4.46 12.68 9.47
N VAL A 138 4.03 11.42 9.37
CA VAL A 138 3.09 10.80 10.32
C VAL A 138 3.75 10.63 11.69
N ARG A 139 4.91 9.95 11.74
CA ARG A 139 5.57 9.58 13.00
C ARG A 139 5.99 10.78 13.85
N HIS A 140 6.28 11.89 13.21
CA HIS A 140 6.69 13.13 13.87
C HIS A 140 5.52 14.12 14.02
N HIS A 141 4.28 13.70 13.75
CA HIS A 141 3.06 14.49 13.88
C HIS A 141 3.12 15.82 13.11
N ARG A 142 3.68 15.79 11.89
CA ARG A 142 3.84 16.96 11.00
C ARG A 142 3.29 16.69 9.59
N PRO A 143 2.05 16.22 9.43
CA PRO A 143 1.50 15.91 8.12
C PRO A 143 1.27 17.17 7.27
N GLY A 144 0.95 18.31 7.86
CA GLY A 144 0.24 19.39 7.16
C GLY A 144 -1.21 19.03 6.87
N PHE A 145 -1.96 19.96 6.28
CA PHE A 145 -3.40 19.79 6.08
C PHE A 145 -3.93 20.45 4.82
N TYR A 146 -5.06 19.93 4.34
CA TYR A 146 -5.79 20.51 3.24
C TYR A 146 -6.91 21.44 3.73
N LEU A 147 -7.13 22.47 2.93
CA LEU A 147 -8.26 23.37 3.00
C LEU A 147 -9.16 23.15 1.78
N ARG A 148 -10.47 23.16 2.02
CA ARG A 148 -11.46 23.44 0.98
C ARG A 148 -11.77 24.93 0.95
N VAL A 149 -12.21 25.43 -0.20
CA VAL A 149 -12.53 26.85 -0.40
C VAL A 149 -14.03 27.06 -0.23
N LEU A 150 -14.43 27.89 0.74
CA LEU A 150 -15.82 28.25 0.99
C LEU A 150 -16.24 29.52 0.24
N ARG A 151 -15.31 30.48 0.13
CA ARG A 151 -15.49 31.71 -0.64
C ARG A 151 -14.23 31.96 -1.47
N GLU A 152 -14.38 32.01 -2.78
CA GLU A 152 -13.31 32.39 -3.73
C GLU A 152 -12.91 33.86 -3.53
N GLY A 153 -11.66 34.19 -3.84
CA GLY A 153 -11.13 35.54 -3.65
C GLY A 153 -9.62 35.62 -3.88
N ARG A 154 -9.04 36.80 -3.72
CA ARG A 154 -7.60 37.01 -3.84
C ARG A 154 -6.89 36.90 -2.49
N ILE A 155 -5.72 36.26 -2.52
CA ILE A 155 -4.78 36.18 -1.40
C ILE A 155 -3.39 36.63 -1.84
N GLU A 156 -2.58 37.10 -0.90
CA GLU A 156 -1.19 37.51 -1.14
C GLU A 156 -0.31 37.14 0.06
N ALA A 157 0.96 36.82 -0.18
CA ALA A 157 1.94 36.65 0.88
C ALA A 157 2.03 37.92 1.74
N GLY A 158 2.11 37.75 3.06
CA GLY A 158 2.02 38.82 4.06
C GLY A 158 0.62 38.99 4.65
N ALA A 159 -0.42 38.39 4.05
CA ALA A 159 -1.77 38.44 4.60
C ALA A 159 -1.86 37.76 5.98
N GLU A 160 -2.62 38.38 6.89
CA GLU A 160 -3.00 37.77 8.16
C GLU A 160 -3.93 36.57 7.92
N ILE A 161 -3.78 35.52 8.74
CA ILE A 161 -4.68 34.38 8.76
C ILE A 161 -5.55 34.45 10.02
N VAL A 162 -6.82 34.77 9.82
CA VAL A 162 -7.77 34.99 10.91
C VAL A 162 -8.68 33.77 11.04
N LYS A 163 -8.68 33.13 12.22
CA LYS A 163 -9.63 32.04 12.51
C LYS A 163 -11.03 32.62 12.68
N THR A 164 -11.93 32.34 11.73
CA THR A 164 -13.32 32.83 11.74
C THR A 164 -14.25 31.88 12.50
N ARG A 165 -13.90 30.59 12.57
CA ARG A 165 -14.70 29.58 13.26
C ARG A 165 -13.84 28.43 13.78
N SER A 166 -14.19 27.90 14.94
CA SER A 166 -13.68 26.60 15.39
C SER A 166 -14.52 25.44 14.83
N GLY A 167 -13.83 24.39 14.41
CA GLY A 167 -14.42 23.14 13.96
C GLY A 167 -15.12 22.40 15.12
N PRO A 168 -16.20 21.65 14.83
CA PRO A 168 -16.82 20.78 15.84
C PRO A 168 -15.89 19.59 16.18
N GLY A 169 -15.93 19.12 17.43
CA GLY A 169 -15.29 17.86 17.84
C GLY A 169 -13.84 17.94 18.31
N ALA A 170 -13.19 19.12 18.26
CA ALA A 170 -11.85 19.34 18.80
C ALA A 170 -10.80 18.30 18.37
N LEU A 171 -10.91 17.79 17.14
CA LEU A 171 -10.01 16.79 16.60
C LEU A 171 -8.95 17.49 15.75
N SER A 172 -7.71 17.50 16.25
CA SER A 172 -6.58 18.15 15.58
C SER A 172 -6.21 17.43 14.28
N VAL A 173 -5.48 18.11 13.40
CA VAL A 173 -4.92 17.54 12.18
C VAL A 173 -3.97 16.40 12.53
N ALA A 174 -3.08 16.60 13.50
CA ALA A 174 -2.13 15.60 13.96
C ALA A 174 -2.84 14.36 14.55
N ASP A 175 -3.88 14.55 15.35
CA ASP A 175 -4.66 13.45 15.92
C ASP A 175 -5.45 12.71 14.84
N THR A 176 -6.07 13.43 13.90
CA THR A 176 -6.79 12.82 12.79
C THR A 176 -5.87 11.95 11.94
N ASP A 177 -4.66 12.43 11.64
CA ASP A 177 -3.66 11.67 10.88
C ASP A 177 -3.18 10.44 11.66
N ALA A 178 -2.90 10.59 12.96
CA ALA A 178 -2.53 9.51 13.85
C ALA A 178 -3.60 8.42 13.93
N LEU A 179 -4.88 8.78 14.01
CA LEU A 179 -5.99 7.81 14.02
C LEU A 179 -5.98 6.91 12.79
N LEU A 180 -5.55 7.39 11.63
CA LEU A 180 -5.50 6.58 10.43
C LEU A 180 -4.23 5.72 10.40
N TYR A 181 -3.08 6.30 10.70
CA TYR A 181 -1.79 5.71 10.36
C TYR A 181 -0.99 5.11 11.53
N LEU A 182 -1.25 5.53 12.78
CA LEU A 182 -0.52 5.04 13.96
C LEU A 182 -1.28 3.91 14.69
N PRO A 183 -0.54 3.03 15.42
CA PRO A 183 -1.16 2.06 16.32
C PRO A 183 -1.82 2.74 17.53
N ASP A 184 -2.57 1.98 18.32
CA ASP A 184 -3.19 2.43 19.59
C ASP A 184 -4.24 3.55 19.41
N ARG A 185 -5.13 3.35 18.44
CA ARG A 185 -6.21 4.29 18.10
C ARG A 185 -7.24 4.38 19.21
N ASP A 186 -7.65 5.60 19.54
CA ASP A 186 -8.76 5.86 20.45
C ASP A 186 -10.11 5.65 19.71
N PRO A 187 -10.93 4.65 20.10
CA PRO A 187 -12.21 4.36 19.44
C PRO A 187 -13.23 5.50 19.55
N ASP A 188 -13.22 6.29 20.63
CA ASP A 188 -14.13 7.41 20.82
C ASP A 188 -13.77 8.57 19.89
N ARG A 189 -12.47 8.79 19.68
CA ARG A 189 -12.00 9.75 18.68
C ARG A 189 -12.30 9.29 17.25
N LEU A 190 -12.21 7.99 16.94
CA LEU A 190 -12.67 7.44 15.65
C LEU A 190 -14.16 7.67 15.43
N ARG A 191 -14.99 7.38 16.45
CA ARG A 191 -16.44 7.65 16.43
C ARG A 191 -16.73 9.13 16.23
N THR A 192 -15.99 10.01 16.89
CA THR A 192 -16.10 11.46 16.69
C THR A 192 -15.77 11.82 15.24
N ALA A 193 -14.66 11.31 14.70
CA ALA A 193 -14.18 11.63 13.36
C ALA A 193 -15.18 11.28 12.25
N VAL A 194 -15.89 10.14 12.35
CA VAL A 194 -16.89 9.74 11.33
C VAL A 194 -18.12 10.64 11.30
N THR A 195 -18.38 11.40 12.38
CA THR A 195 -19.49 12.37 12.44
C THR A 195 -19.13 13.76 11.93
N LEU A 196 -17.83 14.04 11.74
CA LEU A 196 -17.36 15.35 11.31
C LEU A 196 -17.66 15.58 9.82
N ARG A 197 -18.70 16.36 9.53
CA ARG A 197 -19.08 16.74 8.14
C ARG A 197 -17.96 17.45 7.38
N ALA A 198 -17.08 18.16 8.09
CA ALA A 198 -15.94 18.84 7.50
C ALA A 198 -14.83 17.85 7.06
N LEU A 199 -14.78 16.65 7.63
CA LEU A 199 -13.84 15.62 7.21
C LEU A 199 -14.24 15.05 5.84
N SER A 200 -13.27 14.76 4.97
CA SER A 200 -13.59 14.24 3.64
C SER A 200 -14.21 12.84 3.67
N PRO A 201 -15.09 12.50 2.70
CA PRO A 201 -15.75 11.20 2.66
C PRO A 201 -14.79 10.01 2.64
N GLY A 202 -13.63 10.14 2.00
CA GLY A 202 -12.60 9.09 1.95
C GLY A 202 -11.99 8.81 3.32
N TRP A 203 -11.71 9.84 4.12
CA TRP A 203 -11.22 9.68 5.49
C TRP A 203 -12.30 9.10 6.40
N GLN A 204 -13.54 9.60 6.30
CA GLN A 204 -14.66 9.01 7.04
C GLN A 204 -14.89 7.54 6.70
N ALA A 205 -14.77 7.16 5.42
CA ALA A 205 -14.88 5.76 5.00
C ALA A 205 -13.78 4.89 5.64
N SER A 206 -12.52 5.33 5.60
CA SER A 206 -11.42 4.63 6.26
C SER A 206 -11.63 4.50 7.78
N PHE A 207 -12.21 5.50 8.44
CA PHE A 207 -12.54 5.41 9.86
C PHE A 207 -13.74 4.50 10.16
N ARG A 208 -14.75 4.44 9.28
CA ARG A 208 -15.84 3.46 9.40
C ARG A 208 -15.30 2.04 9.24
N GLU A 209 -14.45 1.78 8.25
CA GLU A 209 -13.79 0.48 8.07
C GLU A 209 -13.00 0.08 9.33
N LEU A 210 -12.30 1.02 9.97
CA LEU A 210 -11.58 0.77 11.23
C LEU A 210 -12.54 0.52 12.42
N LEU A 211 -13.66 1.23 12.48
CA LEU A 211 -14.69 1.01 13.51
C LEU A 211 -15.42 -0.31 13.32
N ASP A 212 -15.71 -0.71 12.08
CA ASP A 212 -16.36 -1.97 11.75
C ASP A 212 -15.42 -3.16 12.04
N ALA A 213 -14.12 -2.99 11.76
CA ALA A 213 -13.09 -3.94 12.15
C ALA A 213 -12.93 -4.07 13.68
N GLY A 214 -13.20 -3.00 14.45
CA GLY A 214 -13.22 -3.01 15.92
C GLY A 214 -14.59 -3.33 16.55
N GLY A 215 -15.66 -3.29 15.76
CA GLY A 215 -17.07 -3.35 16.18
C GLY A 215 -17.68 -4.75 16.17
N ALA A 216 -16.92 -5.78 15.80
CA ALA A 216 -17.30 -7.19 15.97
C ALA A 216 -17.22 -7.67 17.43
N SER A 217 -17.66 -6.83 18.37
CA SER A 217 -17.83 -7.14 19.80
C SER A 217 -19.25 -6.78 20.26
N ASP A 218 -20.25 -7.33 19.58
CA ASP A 218 -21.62 -7.39 20.09
C ASP A 218 -21.72 -8.57 21.08
N PRO A 219 -22.01 -8.37 22.39
CA PRO A 219 -21.97 -9.43 23.40
C PRO A 219 -23.02 -10.53 23.23
N ALA A 220 -23.87 -10.47 22.21
CA ALA A 220 -24.96 -11.41 21.98
C ALA A 220 -24.84 -12.24 20.68
N ALA A 221 -23.77 -12.09 19.91
CA ALA A 221 -23.48 -12.99 18.79
C ALA A 221 -22.46 -14.06 19.21
N LEU A 222 -22.73 -15.30 18.80
CA LEU A 222 -21.99 -16.55 19.01
C LEU A 222 -20.44 -16.42 19.06
N PRO A 223 -19.75 -17.33 19.79
CA PRO A 223 -18.44 -17.07 20.38
C PRO A 223 -17.37 -16.69 19.33
N PRO A 224 -16.50 -15.73 19.64
CA PRO A 224 -15.40 -15.37 18.76
C PRO A 224 -14.44 -16.55 18.63
N GLY A 225 -14.21 -16.99 17.39
CA GLY A 225 -13.12 -17.89 17.05
C GLY A 225 -11.79 -17.18 17.28
N GLU A 226 -11.15 -17.50 18.41
CA GLU A 226 -9.73 -17.33 18.75
C GLU A 226 -8.99 -16.18 18.04
N GLN A 227 -9.33 -14.94 18.40
CA GLN A 227 -8.36 -13.83 18.30
C GLN A 227 -7.49 -13.87 19.56
N GLY A 228 -6.46 -14.72 19.53
CA GLY A 228 -5.44 -14.73 20.56
C GLY A 228 -4.61 -13.44 20.51
N SER A 229 -4.16 -12.96 21.68
CA SER A 229 -3.05 -12.02 21.78
C SER A 229 -1.90 -12.47 20.88
N PRO A 230 -1.13 -11.55 20.27
CA PRO A 230 -0.01 -11.93 19.43
C PRO A 230 0.91 -12.86 20.21
N ALA A 231 1.35 -13.94 19.58
CA ALA A 231 2.08 -15.01 20.28
C ALA A 231 3.36 -14.53 20.99
N TRP A 232 3.88 -13.36 20.60
CA TRP A 232 4.79 -12.55 21.40
C TRP A 232 4.61 -11.05 21.10
N ALA A 233 5.05 -10.20 22.04
CA ALA A 233 5.04 -8.75 21.89
C ALA A 233 6.30 -8.24 21.17
N GLY A 234 6.15 -7.18 20.37
CA GLY A 234 7.28 -6.51 19.70
C GLY A 234 8.01 -7.38 18.68
N PHE A 235 9.30 -7.14 18.52
CA PHE A 235 10.19 -7.90 17.65
C PHE A 235 11.03 -8.88 18.48
N ARG A 236 11.13 -10.12 18.01
CA ARG A 236 12.06 -11.13 18.55
C ARG A 236 13.02 -11.60 17.46
N PRO A 237 14.26 -11.97 17.80
CA PRO A 237 15.15 -12.60 16.84
C PRO A 237 14.65 -14.00 16.48
N LEU A 238 14.57 -14.29 15.18
CA LEU A 238 14.50 -15.62 14.62
C LEU A 238 15.77 -15.90 13.82
N GLN A 239 16.15 -17.16 13.74
CA GLN A 239 17.32 -17.60 13.00
C GLN A 239 16.92 -18.17 11.64
N VAL A 240 17.61 -17.74 10.59
CA VAL A 240 17.48 -18.31 9.25
C VAL A 240 18.15 -19.68 9.25
N VAL A 241 17.37 -20.73 9.02
CA VAL A 241 17.85 -22.11 8.96
C VAL A 241 18.27 -22.48 7.53
N THR A 242 17.46 -22.11 6.54
CA THR A 242 17.78 -22.30 5.13
C THR A 242 17.40 -21.07 4.31
N ALA A 243 18.14 -20.85 3.22
CA ALA A 243 17.87 -19.85 2.20
C ALA A 243 17.92 -20.54 0.83
N GLU A 244 16.76 -20.75 0.21
CA GLU A 244 16.58 -21.58 -0.98
C GLU A 244 16.09 -20.73 -2.15
N ARG A 245 16.72 -20.89 -3.32
CA ARG A 245 16.37 -20.11 -4.51
C ARG A 245 15.24 -20.79 -5.28
N GLU A 246 14.07 -20.16 -5.28
CA GLU A 246 12.85 -20.70 -5.90
C GLU A 246 12.70 -20.30 -7.36
N SER A 247 13.31 -19.17 -7.74
CA SER A 247 13.37 -18.71 -9.12
C SER A 247 14.54 -17.74 -9.31
N THR A 248 14.68 -17.19 -10.51
CA THR A 248 15.68 -16.14 -10.78
C THR A 248 15.51 -14.92 -9.88
N THR A 249 14.29 -14.67 -9.40
CA THR A 249 13.91 -13.47 -8.63
C THR A 249 13.34 -13.77 -7.25
N VAL A 250 13.23 -15.02 -6.81
CA VAL A 250 12.60 -15.37 -5.52
C VAL A 250 13.49 -16.28 -4.68
N THR A 251 13.64 -15.96 -3.40
CA THR A 251 14.35 -16.77 -2.40
C THR A 251 13.43 -17.05 -1.22
N SER A 252 13.26 -18.31 -0.83
CA SER A 252 12.59 -18.71 0.41
C SER A 252 13.57 -18.73 1.57
N LEU A 253 13.16 -18.17 2.71
CA LEU A 253 13.88 -18.21 3.98
C LEU A 253 13.07 -19.00 4.99
N ARG A 254 13.68 -20.05 5.56
CA ARG A 254 13.11 -20.80 6.69
C ARG A 254 13.62 -20.22 8.00
N LEU A 255 12.71 -19.91 8.91
CA LEU A 255 12.97 -19.24 10.18
C LEU A 255 12.61 -20.15 11.35
N ALA A 256 13.49 -20.27 12.33
CA ALA A 256 13.28 -21.00 13.57
C ALA A 256 13.60 -20.12 14.79
N ALA A 257 13.11 -20.53 15.96
CA ALA A 257 13.55 -19.92 17.20
C ALA A 257 15.05 -20.22 17.41
N PRO A 258 15.87 -19.28 17.93
CA PRO A 258 17.31 -19.49 18.14
C PRO A 258 17.64 -20.65 19.10
N ASP A 259 16.73 -20.95 20.02
CA ASP A 259 16.82 -22.06 20.99
C ASP A 259 16.29 -23.40 20.43
N GLY A 260 15.84 -23.42 19.17
CA GLY A 260 15.25 -24.60 18.54
C GLY A 260 13.84 -24.92 19.02
N ALA A 261 13.23 -24.09 19.87
CA ALA A 261 11.85 -24.30 20.32
C ALA A 261 10.87 -24.14 19.14
N PRO A 262 9.78 -24.93 19.11
CA PRO A 262 8.78 -24.80 18.07
C PRO A 262 8.12 -23.42 18.12
N LEU A 263 8.06 -22.75 16.97
CA LEU A 263 7.34 -21.50 16.85
C LEU A 263 5.82 -21.73 16.96
N PRO A 264 5.07 -20.75 17.48
CA PRO A 264 3.61 -20.81 17.57
C PRO A 264 2.95 -21.14 16.24
N ALA A 265 1.78 -21.78 16.27
CA ALA A 265 1.02 -22.01 15.06
C ALA A 265 0.57 -20.67 14.43
N ALA A 266 0.70 -20.58 13.11
CA ALA A 266 0.17 -19.48 12.33
C ALA A 266 -0.96 -19.98 11.44
N ARG A 267 -1.98 -19.15 11.21
CA ARG A 267 -3.10 -19.48 10.34
C ARG A 267 -2.68 -19.29 8.87
N ALA A 268 -3.09 -20.20 7.99
CA ALA A 268 -2.73 -20.11 6.58
C ALA A 268 -3.25 -18.82 5.94
N GLY A 269 -2.33 -18.00 5.44
CA GLY A 269 -2.58 -16.67 4.87
C GLY A 269 -2.00 -15.50 5.68
N GLN A 270 -1.66 -15.73 6.96
CA GLN A 270 -0.98 -14.72 7.80
C GLN A 270 0.42 -14.37 7.30
N TYR A 271 0.95 -13.26 7.81
CA TYR A 271 2.28 -12.75 7.49
C TYR A 271 3.13 -12.49 8.73
N LEU A 272 4.45 -12.46 8.53
CA LEU A 272 5.42 -11.95 9.49
C LEU A 272 5.82 -10.52 9.14
N THR A 273 5.94 -9.67 10.15
CA THR A 273 6.59 -8.37 10.02
C THR A 273 8.06 -8.52 10.35
N VAL A 274 8.94 -8.26 9.40
CA VAL A 274 10.40 -8.42 9.50
C VAL A 274 11.07 -7.06 9.53
N ARG A 275 11.88 -6.81 10.56
CA ARG A 275 12.77 -5.66 10.70
C ARG A 275 14.18 -6.09 10.33
N VAL A 276 14.84 -5.31 9.46
CA VAL A 276 16.16 -5.63 8.92
C VAL A 276 17.10 -4.43 9.15
N PRO A 277 17.72 -4.32 10.33
CA PRO A 277 18.63 -3.22 10.66
C PRO A 277 19.77 -3.02 9.65
N GLU A 278 20.28 -4.10 9.09
CA GLU A 278 21.39 -4.10 8.13
C GLU A 278 21.01 -3.58 6.75
N ALA A 279 19.71 -3.37 6.49
CA ALA A 279 19.20 -2.84 5.22
C ALA A 279 19.01 -1.31 5.23
N GLY A 280 19.23 -0.63 6.36
CA GLY A 280 19.22 0.84 6.42
C GLY A 280 18.98 1.43 7.82
N THR A 281 19.18 2.73 7.95
CA THR A 281 18.95 3.49 9.19
C THR A 281 17.93 4.60 8.93
N PRO A 282 16.76 4.60 9.62
CA PRO A 282 16.32 3.62 10.61
C PRO A 282 16.03 2.24 9.98
N ALA A 283 16.11 1.19 10.80
CA ALA A 283 15.91 -0.20 10.40
C ALA A 283 14.60 -0.37 9.61
N PRO A 284 14.63 -0.67 8.31
CA PRO A 284 13.42 -0.83 7.53
C PRO A 284 12.63 -2.08 7.97
N VAL A 285 11.31 -1.94 7.96
CA VAL A 285 10.34 -2.97 8.36
C VAL A 285 9.45 -3.33 7.16
N ARG A 286 9.26 -4.62 6.88
CA ARG A 286 8.41 -5.11 5.78
C ARG A 286 7.61 -6.34 6.21
N SER A 287 6.44 -6.53 5.62
CA SER A 287 5.60 -7.71 5.84
C SER A 287 5.83 -8.74 4.74
N TYR A 288 5.89 -10.02 5.12
CA TYR A 288 6.00 -11.15 4.21
C TYR A 288 5.04 -12.25 4.64
N SER A 289 4.11 -12.63 3.75
CA SER A 289 3.22 -13.75 4.01
C SER A 289 4.00 -15.03 4.25
N LEU A 290 3.47 -15.84 5.15
CA LEU A 290 3.93 -17.20 5.33
C LEU A 290 3.57 -17.98 4.07
N SER A 291 4.55 -18.70 3.49
CA SER A 291 4.38 -19.48 2.27
C SER A 291 4.17 -20.98 2.53
N SER A 292 4.15 -21.41 3.78
CA SER A 292 3.76 -22.76 4.20
C SER A 292 3.01 -22.70 5.52
N THR A 293 2.40 -23.82 5.91
CA THR A 293 2.01 -24.06 7.31
C THR A 293 3.26 -24.11 8.19
N ALA A 294 3.08 -23.92 9.51
CA ALA A 294 4.16 -23.94 10.50
C ALA A 294 4.65 -25.37 10.81
N ASP A 295 4.92 -26.15 9.75
CA ASP A 295 5.33 -27.55 9.86
C ASP A 295 6.64 -27.66 10.66
N GLY A 296 6.61 -28.46 11.71
CA GLY A 296 7.76 -28.66 12.60
C GLY A 296 8.16 -27.43 13.41
N GLY A 297 7.26 -26.46 13.59
CA GLY A 297 7.54 -25.26 14.40
C GLY A 297 8.49 -24.27 13.75
N THR A 298 8.56 -24.26 12.42
CA THR A 298 9.32 -23.26 11.63
C THR A 298 8.38 -22.42 10.78
N TYR A 299 8.80 -21.19 10.45
CA TYR A 299 8.11 -20.37 9.46
C TYR A 299 8.88 -20.34 8.15
N ARG A 300 8.17 -20.16 7.04
CA ARG A 300 8.79 -19.89 5.74
C ARG A 300 8.21 -18.62 5.14
N ILE A 301 9.09 -17.71 4.73
CA ILE A 301 8.73 -16.55 3.91
C ILE A 301 9.42 -16.70 2.55
N SER A 302 8.75 -16.32 1.47
CA SER A 302 9.34 -16.33 0.12
C SER A 302 9.41 -14.91 -0.43
N VAL A 303 10.63 -14.42 -0.63
CA VAL A 303 10.93 -13.03 -0.89
C VAL A 303 11.27 -12.84 -2.35
N LYS A 304 10.49 -12.03 -3.06
CA LYS A 304 10.86 -11.56 -4.39
C LYS A 304 11.90 -10.44 -4.28
N HIS A 305 12.99 -10.58 -5.02
CA HIS A 305 13.99 -9.55 -5.22
C HIS A 305 13.37 -8.40 -6.02
N GLU A 306 13.16 -7.26 -5.36
CA GLU A 306 12.88 -6.00 -6.03
C GLU A 306 14.22 -5.26 -6.24
N PRO A 307 14.64 -4.97 -7.50
CA PRO A 307 15.96 -4.41 -7.81
C PRO A 307 16.32 -3.10 -7.09
N HIS A 308 15.30 -2.37 -6.61
CA HIS A 308 15.45 -1.12 -5.87
C HIS A 308 14.97 -1.21 -4.42
N GLY A 309 14.60 -2.41 -3.95
CA GLY A 309 14.12 -2.64 -2.59
C GLY A 309 15.27 -3.00 -1.65
N ALA A 310 15.62 -2.10 -0.73
CA ALA A 310 16.72 -2.33 0.23
C ALA A 310 16.56 -3.64 1.02
N VAL A 311 15.35 -3.90 1.55
CA VAL A 311 15.06 -5.12 2.34
C VAL A 311 15.02 -6.37 1.48
N SER A 312 14.32 -6.36 0.34
CA SER A 312 14.27 -7.52 -0.56
C SER A 312 15.64 -7.88 -1.09
N THR A 313 16.47 -6.88 -1.43
CA THR A 313 17.85 -7.10 -1.85
C THR A 313 18.67 -7.71 -0.71
N TYR A 314 18.61 -7.17 0.50
CA TYR A 314 19.29 -7.76 1.66
C TYR A 314 18.88 -9.23 1.87
N LEU A 315 17.57 -9.50 1.95
CA LEU A 315 17.04 -10.85 2.22
C LEU A 315 17.39 -11.87 1.13
N THR A 316 17.49 -11.44 -0.13
CA THR A 316 17.74 -12.37 -1.26
C THR A 316 19.22 -12.51 -1.63
N THR A 317 20.10 -11.60 -1.18
CA THR A 317 21.51 -11.57 -1.60
C THR A 317 22.52 -11.63 -0.47
N LYS A 318 22.15 -11.21 0.75
CA LYS A 318 23.07 -11.12 1.91
C LYS A 318 22.69 -12.08 3.04
N THR A 319 21.42 -12.45 3.15
CA THR A 319 20.94 -13.39 4.15
C THR A 319 21.36 -14.82 3.80
N HIS A 320 21.85 -15.54 4.81
CA HIS A 320 22.36 -16.91 4.72
C HIS A 320 21.92 -17.69 5.96
N ALA A 321 22.07 -19.02 5.93
CA ALA A 321 21.81 -19.86 7.09
C ALA A 321 22.67 -19.41 8.29
N GLY A 322 22.07 -19.30 9.47
CA GLY A 322 22.69 -18.72 10.67
C GLY A 322 22.41 -17.23 10.88
N ALA A 323 21.96 -16.49 9.86
CA ALA A 323 21.62 -15.08 10.02
C ALA A 323 20.43 -14.89 10.99
N SER A 324 20.44 -13.80 11.75
CA SER A 324 19.31 -13.43 12.62
C SER A 324 18.44 -12.39 11.92
N LEU A 325 17.12 -12.56 12.00
CA LEU A 325 16.13 -11.60 11.53
C LEU A 325 15.19 -11.25 12.67
N GLU A 326 14.89 -9.97 12.85
CA GLU A 326 13.96 -9.52 13.87
C GLU A 326 12.52 -9.58 13.33
N THR A 327 11.66 -10.34 14.01
CA THR A 327 10.29 -10.57 13.53
C THR A 327 9.25 -10.29 14.61
N ALA A 328 8.12 -9.69 14.22
CA ALA A 328 6.91 -9.68 15.04
C ALA A 328 6.11 -10.96 14.80
N ALA A 329 5.24 -11.30 15.76
CA ALA A 329 4.37 -12.47 15.69
C ALA A 329 3.52 -12.50 14.40
N PRO A 330 3.13 -13.69 13.89
CA PRO A 330 2.20 -13.80 12.78
C PRO A 330 0.93 -12.98 13.02
N ARG A 331 0.50 -12.24 11.98
CA ARG A 331 -0.72 -11.42 12.00
C ARG A 331 -1.40 -11.46 10.64
N GLY A 332 -2.60 -10.90 10.57
CA GLY A 332 -3.39 -10.75 9.35
C GLY A 332 -4.70 -11.53 9.41
N ASP A 333 -5.71 -10.96 8.76
CA ASP A 333 -7.08 -11.50 8.71
C ASP A 333 -7.42 -12.15 7.36
N PHE A 334 -6.52 -12.04 6.38
CA PHE A 334 -6.59 -12.81 5.14
C PHE A 334 -6.13 -14.25 5.39
N VAL A 335 -7.05 -15.04 5.91
CA VAL A 335 -6.79 -16.42 6.33
C VAL A 335 -7.80 -17.38 5.75
N LEU A 336 -7.39 -18.62 5.54
CA LEU A 336 -8.30 -19.67 5.12
C LEU A 336 -9.43 -19.81 6.14
N ARG A 337 -10.67 -19.68 5.66
CA ARG A 337 -11.88 -19.82 6.45
C ARG A 337 -12.38 -21.26 6.35
N ALA A 338 -12.88 -21.75 7.47
CA ALA A 338 -13.57 -23.04 7.51
C ALA A 338 -14.75 -23.04 6.53
N GLY A 339 -14.97 -24.17 5.88
CA GLY A 339 -16.04 -24.33 4.90
C GLY A 339 -15.90 -25.63 4.12
N THR A 340 -16.98 -26.05 3.46
CA THR A 340 -17.06 -27.27 2.66
C THR A 340 -17.27 -26.99 1.16
N GLY A 341 -17.66 -25.77 0.80
CA GLY A 341 -17.82 -25.34 -0.59
C GLY A 341 -16.49 -25.17 -1.34
N PRO A 342 -16.51 -25.03 -2.68
CA PRO A 342 -15.30 -24.87 -3.48
C PRO A 342 -14.44 -23.67 -3.04
N VAL A 343 -13.12 -23.75 -3.22
CA VAL A 343 -12.18 -22.66 -2.92
C VAL A 343 -11.44 -22.26 -4.19
N LEU A 344 -11.40 -20.96 -4.47
CA LEU A 344 -10.57 -20.39 -5.53
C LEU A 344 -9.34 -19.73 -4.90
N LEU A 345 -8.16 -20.28 -5.18
CA LEU A 345 -6.86 -19.70 -4.82
C LEU A 345 -6.31 -18.99 -6.05
N VAL A 346 -6.51 -17.67 -6.12
CA VAL A 346 -6.19 -16.86 -7.31
C VAL A 346 -5.02 -15.94 -7.02
N SER A 347 -3.94 -16.04 -7.78
CA SER A 347 -2.75 -15.23 -7.53
C SER A 347 -1.97 -14.79 -8.76
N ALA A 348 -1.13 -13.77 -8.60
CA ALA A 348 -0.18 -13.35 -9.62
C ALA A 348 1.22 -13.05 -9.05
N GLY A 349 2.26 -13.59 -9.69
CA GLY A 349 3.65 -13.43 -9.26
C GLY A 349 3.85 -13.86 -7.81
N ILE A 350 4.55 -13.05 -7.01
CA ILE A 350 4.81 -13.37 -5.59
C ILE A 350 3.54 -13.42 -4.71
N GLY A 351 2.40 -12.97 -5.26
CA GLY A 351 1.07 -13.10 -4.65
C GLY A 351 0.65 -14.54 -4.33
N LEU A 352 1.36 -15.55 -4.86
CA LEU A 352 1.06 -16.95 -4.53
C LEU A 352 1.32 -17.31 -3.07
N THR A 353 2.16 -16.56 -2.35
CA THR A 353 2.68 -16.99 -1.04
C THR A 353 1.59 -17.28 0.01
N PRO A 354 0.61 -16.40 0.30
CA PRO A 354 -0.42 -16.67 1.30
C PRO A 354 -1.36 -17.77 0.83
N VAL A 355 -1.72 -17.80 -0.46
CA VAL A 355 -2.61 -18.82 -1.00
C VAL A 355 -1.92 -20.19 -1.12
N LEU A 356 -0.58 -20.24 -1.19
CA LEU A 356 0.19 -21.47 -1.09
C LEU A 356 0.16 -22.03 0.33
N ALA A 357 0.25 -21.18 1.37
CA ALA A 357 0.03 -21.62 2.75
C ALA A 357 -1.39 -22.18 2.93
N MET A 358 -2.41 -21.57 2.30
CA MET A 358 -3.78 -22.11 2.29
C MET A 358 -3.86 -23.46 1.59
N LEU A 359 -3.16 -23.63 0.46
CA LEU A 359 -3.08 -24.88 -0.25
C LEU A 359 -2.43 -26.01 0.58
N HIS A 360 -1.37 -25.68 1.34
CA HIS A 360 -0.77 -26.60 2.32
C HIS A 360 -1.78 -27.09 3.36
N GLU A 361 -2.54 -26.17 3.95
CA GLU A 361 -3.57 -26.49 4.94
C GLU A 361 -4.68 -27.37 4.34
N LEU A 362 -5.18 -27.02 3.14
CA LEU A 362 -6.20 -27.78 2.41
C LEU A 362 -5.72 -29.20 2.07
N ALA A 363 -4.50 -29.36 1.56
CA ALA A 363 -3.92 -30.66 1.21
C ALA A 363 -3.69 -31.58 2.43
N THR A 364 -3.71 -31.02 3.64
CA THR A 364 -3.51 -31.75 4.89
C THR A 364 -4.84 -32.04 5.59
N THR A 365 -5.74 -31.05 5.64
CA THR A 365 -6.94 -31.10 6.48
C THR A 365 -8.26 -31.23 5.72
N GLN A 366 -8.31 -30.85 4.43
CA GLN A 366 -9.56 -30.77 3.65
C GLN A 366 -9.43 -31.39 2.24
N ARG A 367 -8.90 -32.61 2.13
CA ARG A 367 -8.58 -33.25 0.83
C ARG A 367 -9.76 -33.48 -0.12
N GLU A 368 -10.97 -33.49 0.41
CA GLU A 368 -12.22 -33.68 -0.35
C GLU A 368 -12.80 -32.36 -0.90
N ARG A 369 -12.36 -31.21 -0.37
CA ARG A 369 -12.85 -29.89 -0.79
C ARG A 369 -12.37 -29.61 -2.21
N GLU A 370 -13.26 -29.09 -3.05
CA GLU A 370 -12.88 -28.71 -4.42
C GLU A 370 -11.99 -27.46 -4.39
N VAL A 371 -10.81 -27.54 -4.99
CA VAL A 371 -9.82 -26.46 -5.00
C VAL A 371 -9.46 -26.08 -6.43
N TRP A 372 -9.56 -24.79 -6.73
CA TRP A 372 -9.10 -24.20 -7.97
C TRP A 372 -7.84 -23.38 -7.71
N TRP A 373 -6.75 -23.76 -8.35
CA TRP A 373 -5.51 -22.99 -8.39
C TRP A 373 -5.44 -22.20 -9.68
N ILE A 374 -5.52 -20.88 -9.58
CA ILE A 374 -5.52 -19.98 -10.75
C ILE A 374 -4.35 -19.01 -10.57
N HIS A 375 -3.27 -19.22 -11.33
CA HIS A 375 -2.03 -18.47 -11.14
C HIS A 375 -1.55 -17.76 -12.41
N GLY A 376 -1.13 -16.50 -12.28
CA GLY A 376 -0.50 -15.72 -13.34
C GLY A 376 0.98 -15.46 -13.09
N ALA A 377 1.84 -15.82 -14.03
CA ALA A 377 3.27 -15.47 -14.03
C ALA A 377 3.71 -14.88 -15.37
N ARG A 378 4.98 -14.48 -15.48
CA ARG A 378 5.53 -13.97 -16.74
C ARG A 378 5.97 -15.11 -17.63
N THR A 379 6.78 -16.01 -17.10
CA THR A 379 7.31 -17.21 -17.76
C THR A 379 7.33 -18.38 -16.76
N PRO A 380 7.49 -19.63 -17.22
CA PRO A 380 7.73 -20.76 -16.33
C PRO A 380 8.92 -20.56 -15.38
N GLN A 381 9.99 -19.91 -15.84
CA GLN A 381 11.19 -19.64 -15.04
C GLN A 381 10.95 -18.57 -13.95
N GLU A 382 9.93 -17.73 -14.12
CA GLU A 382 9.51 -16.71 -13.17
C GLU A 382 8.28 -17.16 -12.33
N HIS A 383 7.92 -18.45 -12.35
CA HIS A 383 6.85 -19.04 -11.54
C HIS A 383 7.47 -19.74 -10.31
N PRO A 384 7.70 -19.02 -9.20
CA PRO A 384 8.27 -19.63 -7.99
C PRO A 384 7.33 -20.70 -7.43
N LEU A 385 7.88 -21.74 -6.80
CA LEU A 385 7.13 -22.76 -6.05
C LEU A 385 6.09 -23.54 -6.89
N ALA A 386 6.19 -23.50 -8.22
CA ALA A 386 5.24 -24.19 -9.11
C ALA A 386 5.19 -25.70 -8.83
N ALA A 387 6.36 -26.34 -8.71
CA ALA A 387 6.46 -27.77 -8.42
C ALA A 387 5.84 -28.14 -7.06
N GLU A 388 6.01 -27.27 -6.06
CA GLU A 388 5.40 -27.45 -4.74
C GLU A 388 3.87 -27.34 -4.81
N ALA A 389 3.35 -26.33 -5.51
CA ALA A 389 1.91 -26.19 -5.73
C ALA A 389 1.31 -27.40 -6.45
N SER A 390 1.93 -27.86 -7.55
CA SER A 390 1.46 -29.05 -8.28
C SER A 390 1.49 -30.31 -7.40
N ALA A 391 2.52 -30.50 -6.56
CA ALA A 391 2.60 -31.62 -5.64
C ALA A 391 1.50 -31.60 -4.56
N LEU A 392 1.13 -30.41 -4.06
CA LEU A 392 0.02 -30.24 -3.13
C LEU A 392 -1.34 -30.48 -3.80
N LEU A 393 -1.54 -29.96 -5.02
CA LEU A 393 -2.77 -30.17 -5.79
C LEU A 393 -3.01 -31.66 -6.09
N ALA A 394 -1.95 -32.43 -6.34
CA ALA A 394 -2.04 -33.88 -6.55
C ALA A 394 -2.49 -34.67 -5.30
N ARG A 395 -2.40 -34.08 -4.10
CA ARG A 395 -2.89 -34.70 -2.85
C ARG A 395 -4.39 -34.50 -2.64
N LEU A 396 -5.01 -33.59 -3.37
CA LEU A 396 -6.44 -33.29 -3.31
C LEU A 396 -7.23 -34.21 -4.24
N ARG A 397 -8.44 -34.63 -3.83
CA ARG A 397 -9.31 -35.46 -4.68
C ARG A 397 -9.94 -34.68 -5.82
N ARG A 398 -10.14 -33.38 -5.62
CA ARG A 398 -10.84 -32.47 -6.54
C ARG A 398 -10.06 -31.18 -6.70
N SER A 399 -9.03 -31.19 -7.54
CA SER A 399 -8.25 -30.00 -7.86
C SER A 399 -8.34 -29.65 -9.35
N ARG A 400 -8.30 -28.35 -9.64
CA ARG A 400 -8.21 -27.80 -11.00
C ARG A 400 -7.09 -26.77 -11.02
N GLU A 401 -6.15 -26.92 -11.95
CA GLU A 401 -5.00 -26.05 -12.10
C GLU A 401 -5.09 -25.27 -13.41
N HIS A 402 -5.00 -23.94 -13.31
CA HIS A 402 -4.98 -23.04 -14.46
C HIS A 402 -3.84 -22.03 -14.29
N VAL A 403 -2.80 -22.15 -15.12
CA VAL A 403 -1.63 -21.28 -15.09
C VAL A 403 -1.58 -20.40 -16.34
N PHE A 404 -1.30 -19.12 -16.18
CA PHE A 404 -1.24 -18.13 -17.25
C PHE A 404 0.14 -17.50 -17.34
N TYR A 405 0.81 -17.61 -18.49
CA TYR A 405 2.13 -17.01 -18.72
C TYR A 405 2.04 -15.83 -19.69
N SER A 406 2.22 -14.63 -19.14
CA SER A 406 2.01 -13.37 -19.87
C SER A 406 3.11 -12.98 -20.85
N ALA A 407 4.27 -13.64 -20.82
CA ALA A 407 5.42 -13.37 -21.69
C ALA A 407 5.87 -14.62 -22.49
N VAL A 408 4.96 -15.57 -22.70
CA VAL A 408 5.18 -16.78 -23.52
C VAL A 408 4.06 -16.87 -24.55
N ASP A 409 4.41 -17.26 -25.78
CA ASP A 409 3.43 -17.54 -26.84
C ASP A 409 2.94 -18.99 -26.79
N SER A 410 1.94 -19.34 -27.58
CA SER A 410 1.42 -20.71 -27.60
C SER A 410 2.42 -21.75 -28.10
N ALA A 411 3.44 -21.34 -28.85
CA ALA A 411 4.50 -22.21 -29.36
C ALA A 411 5.55 -22.54 -28.28
N GLY A 412 5.81 -21.62 -27.35
CA GLY A 412 6.71 -21.78 -26.21
C GLY A 412 6.12 -22.56 -25.04
N LEU A 413 4.83 -22.90 -25.10
CA LEU A 413 4.18 -23.82 -24.18
C LEU A 413 4.31 -25.24 -24.73
N GLY A 414 4.96 -26.13 -23.97
CA GLY A 414 4.91 -27.56 -24.25
C GLY A 414 3.47 -28.08 -24.27
N THR A 415 3.24 -29.29 -24.77
CA THR A 415 1.91 -29.90 -24.98
C THR A 415 1.14 -30.29 -23.70
N GLY A 416 1.48 -29.70 -22.54
CA GLY A 416 0.81 -29.93 -21.26
C GLY A 416 -0.35 -28.95 -21.01
N GLY A 417 -1.58 -29.46 -20.99
CA GLY A 417 -2.83 -28.66 -21.08
C GLY A 417 -3.26 -27.80 -19.89
N HIS A 418 -2.46 -27.60 -18.84
CA HIS A 418 -2.82 -26.75 -17.68
C HIS A 418 -2.26 -25.32 -17.75
N ALA A 419 -1.28 -25.08 -18.64
CA ALA A 419 -0.70 -23.76 -18.85
C ALA A 419 -1.27 -23.10 -20.11
N THR A 420 -1.53 -21.80 -20.02
CA THR A 420 -2.16 -21.00 -21.07
C THR A 420 -1.30 -19.78 -21.38
N ALA A 421 -1.09 -19.51 -22.67
CA ALA A 421 -0.33 -18.35 -23.12
C ALA A 421 -1.15 -17.07 -22.96
N GLY A 422 -0.47 -16.01 -22.52
CA GLY A 422 -1.07 -14.71 -22.24
C GLY A 422 -1.44 -14.50 -20.78
N ARG A 423 -1.94 -13.30 -20.48
CA ARG A 423 -2.35 -12.90 -19.13
C ARG A 423 -3.73 -13.48 -18.79
N LEU A 424 -3.97 -13.75 -17.49
CA LEU A 424 -5.33 -13.94 -16.99
C LEU A 424 -6.13 -12.64 -17.17
N THR A 425 -7.11 -12.66 -18.08
CA THR A 425 -8.05 -11.56 -18.29
C THR A 425 -9.41 -11.92 -17.70
N LYS A 426 -10.29 -10.93 -17.60
CA LYS A 426 -11.69 -11.12 -17.18
C LYS A 426 -12.39 -12.17 -18.05
N GLU A 427 -12.21 -12.11 -19.37
CA GLU A 427 -12.83 -13.04 -20.34
C GLU A 427 -12.30 -14.46 -20.13
N ARG A 428 -11.00 -14.59 -19.88
CA ARG A 428 -10.36 -15.89 -19.61
C ARG A 428 -10.81 -16.47 -18.27
N LEU A 429 -10.98 -15.64 -17.24
CA LEU A 429 -11.53 -16.10 -15.96
C LEU A 429 -12.98 -16.56 -16.10
N ALA A 430 -13.81 -15.79 -16.81
CA ALA A 430 -15.20 -16.17 -17.09
C ALA A 430 -15.27 -17.51 -17.85
N ALA A 431 -14.37 -17.74 -18.81
CA ALA A 431 -14.28 -18.99 -19.56
C ALA A 431 -13.90 -20.21 -18.70
N LEU A 432 -13.33 -20.03 -17.50
CA LEU A 432 -13.07 -21.13 -16.58
C LEU A 432 -14.35 -21.69 -15.94
N ALA A 433 -15.47 -20.95 -16.01
CA ALA A 433 -16.75 -21.34 -15.41
C ALA A 433 -16.60 -21.75 -13.93
N VAL A 434 -15.96 -20.88 -13.13
CA VAL A 434 -15.74 -21.10 -11.70
C VAL A 434 -17.08 -21.23 -10.95
N PRO A 435 -17.17 -22.04 -9.88
CA PRO A 435 -18.43 -22.21 -9.15
C PRO A 435 -18.86 -20.91 -8.44
N ALA A 436 -20.10 -20.47 -8.65
CA ALA A 436 -20.67 -19.30 -7.98
C ALA A 436 -20.74 -19.45 -6.43
N SER A 437 -20.82 -20.69 -5.94
CA SER A 437 -20.81 -21.00 -4.50
C SER A 437 -19.41 -21.03 -3.88
N ALA A 438 -18.36 -20.64 -4.62
CA ALA A 438 -17.00 -20.73 -4.14
C ALA A 438 -16.63 -19.58 -3.18
N THR A 439 -15.67 -19.83 -2.30
CA THR A 439 -14.94 -18.79 -1.56
C THR A 439 -13.63 -18.50 -2.29
N ALA A 440 -13.38 -17.24 -2.65
CA ALA A 440 -12.21 -16.84 -3.40
C ALA A 440 -11.19 -16.10 -2.51
N TYR A 441 -9.92 -16.43 -2.69
CA TYR A 441 -8.77 -15.76 -2.10
C TYR A 441 -7.90 -15.23 -3.22
N VAL A 442 -7.85 -13.90 -3.36
CA VAL A 442 -7.22 -13.23 -4.49
C VAL A 442 -6.02 -12.41 -3.99
N CYS A 443 -4.84 -12.66 -4.57
CA CYS A 443 -3.62 -11.98 -4.13
C CYS A 443 -2.65 -11.66 -5.27
N GLY A 444 -2.29 -10.38 -5.43
CA GLY A 444 -1.40 -9.93 -6.51
C GLY A 444 -1.34 -8.40 -6.62
N PRO A 445 -0.84 -7.86 -7.75
CA PRO A 445 -0.87 -6.41 -8.02
C PRO A 445 -2.31 -5.87 -7.99
N ALA A 446 -2.56 -4.63 -7.54
CA ALA A 446 -3.95 -4.23 -7.27
C ALA A 446 -4.81 -4.14 -8.54
N ARG A 447 -4.24 -3.76 -9.69
CA ARG A 447 -4.98 -3.87 -10.96
C ARG A 447 -5.42 -5.31 -11.25
N PHE A 448 -4.54 -6.30 -11.02
CA PHE A 448 -4.89 -7.70 -11.20
C PHE A 448 -6.01 -8.11 -10.25
N MET A 449 -5.92 -7.73 -8.97
CA MET A 449 -6.94 -8.08 -7.99
C MET A 449 -8.29 -7.40 -8.29
N ALA A 450 -8.29 -6.14 -8.73
CA ALA A 450 -9.50 -5.43 -9.13
C ALA A 450 -10.17 -6.09 -10.35
N ASP A 451 -9.39 -6.41 -11.37
CA ASP A 451 -9.87 -7.08 -12.59
C ASP A 451 -10.45 -8.47 -12.24
N VAL A 452 -9.76 -9.25 -11.41
CA VAL A 452 -10.22 -10.59 -10.97
C VAL A 452 -11.45 -10.51 -10.07
N THR A 453 -11.48 -9.60 -9.09
CA THR A 453 -12.61 -9.44 -8.16
C THR A 453 -13.88 -9.07 -8.91
N THR A 454 -13.78 -8.15 -9.87
CA THR A 454 -14.88 -7.77 -10.75
C THR A 454 -15.37 -8.98 -11.55
N ALA A 455 -14.44 -9.73 -12.15
CA ALA A 455 -14.75 -10.90 -12.95
C ALA A 455 -15.40 -12.05 -12.14
N LEU A 456 -14.96 -12.29 -10.90
CA LEU A 456 -15.57 -13.27 -9.99
C LEU A 456 -16.99 -12.88 -9.58
N THR A 457 -17.20 -11.60 -9.28
CA THR A 457 -18.53 -11.06 -8.92
C THR A 457 -19.49 -11.21 -10.09
N GLU A 458 -19.06 -10.92 -11.31
CA GLU A 458 -19.86 -11.11 -12.52
C GLU A 458 -20.10 -12.59 -12.86
N ALA A 459 -19.20 -13.48 -12.45
CA ALA A 459 -19.41 -14.93 -12.52
C ALA A 459 -20.36 -15.47 -11.43
N GLY A 460 -20.91 -14.59 -10.58
CA GLY A 460 -21.89 -14.94 -9.55
C GLY A 460 -21.31 -15.32 -8.18
N VAL A 461 -20.00 -15.17 -7.98
CA VAL A 461 -19.40 -15.33 -6.64
C VAL A 461 -19.85 -14.16 -5.76
N GLY A 462 -20.41 -14.46 -4.59
CA GLY A 462 -20.88 -13.43 -3.67
C GLY A 462 -19.75 -12.48 -3.25
N PRO A 463 -19.96 -11.15 -3.20
CA PRO A 463 -18.91 -10.19 -2.82
C PRO A 463 -18.26 -10.50 -1.46
N ASP A 464 -19.04 -10.92 -0.47
CA ASP A 464 -18.56 -11.28 0.87
C ASP A 464 -17.72 -12.58 0.91
N ALA A 465 -17.79 -13.36 -0.17
CA ALA A 465 -17.02 -14.58 -0.37
C ALA A 465 -15.74 -14.35 -1.20
N VAL A 466 -15.46 -13.10 -1.63
CA VAL A 466 -14.20 -12.72 -2.27
C VAL A 466 -13.31 -11.99 -1.27
N HIS A 467 -12.25 -12.67 -0.85
CA HIS A 467 -11.24 -12.13 0.04
C HIS A 467 -10.02 -11.68 -0.78
N THR A 468 -9.47 -10.51 -0.46
CA THR A 468 -8.30 -9.95 -1.14
C THR A 468 -7.23 -9.56 -0.14
N GLU A 469 -5.95 -9.79 -0.47
CA GLU A 469 -4.80 -9.32 0.30
C GLU A 469 -3.79 -8.67 -0.62
N LEU A 470 -3.30 -7.50 -0.23
CA LEU A 470 -2.46 -6.66 -1.06
C LEU A 470 -1.00 -6.75 -0.64
N PHE A 471 -0.15 -7.23 -1.54
CA PHE A 471 1.29 -7.27 -1.28
C PHE A 471 1.93 -5.89 -1.37
N GLY A 472 2.36 -5.39 -0.21
CA GLY A 472 2.98 -4.08 -0.04
C GLY A 472 2.06 -3.12 0.71
N ALA A 473 2.60 -1.97 1.14
CA ALA A 473 1.74 -0.81 1.35
C ALA A 473 0.83 -0.72 0.13
N ARG A 474 -0.49 -0.54 0.34
CA ARG A 474 -1.51 -0.38 -0.72
C ARG A 474 -0.84 0.04 -2.00
N ASP A 475 -1.02 -0.69 -3.12
CA ASP A 475 -0.58 -0.26 -4.46
C ASP A 475 -0.60 1.24 -4.40
N ALA A 476 0.61 1.83 -4.36
CA ALA A 476 0.68 3.25 -4.14
C ALA A 476 -0.28 3.77 -5.20
N VAL A 477 -1.31 4.50 -4.77
CA VAL A 477 -2.13 5.25 -5.69
C VAL A 477 -1.07 6.11 -6.38
N THR A 478 -0.61 5.61 -7.53
CA THR A 478 0.38 6.17 -8.44
C THR A 478 -0.34 6.68 -9.69
N PRO A 479 -1.43 7.46 -9.55
CA PRO A 479 -1.90 8.29 -10.63
C PRO A 479 -0.77 9.13 -11.22
N GLY A 480 -0.85 9.39 -12.52
CA GLY A 480 0.15 10.17 -13.24
C GLY A 480 1.34 9.36 -13.80
N LEU A 481 1.34 8.04 -13.73
CA LEU A 481 2.26 7.22 -14.56
C LEU A 481 1.86 7.35 -16.03
N VAL A 482 2.53 8.26 -16.76
CA VAL A 482 2.44 8.30 -18.23
C VAL A 482 3.39 7.24 -18.77
N GLY A 483 2.93 6.50 -19.79
CA GLY A 483 3.56 5.29 -20.30
C GLY A 483 5.06 5.38 -20.59
N ARG A 484 5.67 4.19 -20.72
CA ARG A 484 7.04 4.01 -21.20
C ARG A 484 7.16 4.75 -22.54
N ALA A 485 7.95 5.82 -22.61
CA ALA A 485 8.43 6.29 -23.90
C ALA A 485 9.26 5.14 -24.47
N GLU A 486 8.74 4.44 -25.47
CA GLU A 486 9.54 3.58 -26.32
C GLU A 486 10.59 4.48 -26.97
N ARG A 487 11.78 4.54 -26.36
CA ARG A 487 12.96 4.91 -27.12
C ARG A 487 13.13 3.82 -28.17
N ARG A 488 12.68 4.10 -29.39
CA ARG A 488 13.17 3.35 -30.55
C ARG A 488 14.70 3.38 -30.48
N PRO A 489 15.39 2.23 -30.54
CA PRO A 489 16.84 2.21 -30.57
C PRO A 489 17.33 3.13 -31.68
N HIS A 490 18.36 3.94 -31.40
CA HIS A 490 19.04 4.67 -32.46
C HIS A 490 19.55 3.65 -33.49
N ARG A 491 19.12 3.76 -34.75
CA ARG A 491 19.80 3.06 -35.84
C ARG A 491 21.21 3.64 -35.95
N PRO A 492 22.27 2.82 -35.94
CA PRO A 492 23.60 3.29 -36.29
C PRO A 492 23.56 3.95 -37.68
N ALA A 493 24.32 5.02 -37.87
CA ALA A 493 24.52 5.56 -39.21
C ALA A 493 25.43 4.60 -40.00
N GLY A 494 24.89 3.95 -41.03
CA GLY A 494 25.62 3.03 -41.90
C GLY A 494 24.71 2.06 -42.65
N PRO A 495 25.14 1.46 -43.77
CA PRO A 495 24.39 0.42 -44.44
C PRO A 495 24.20 -0.80 -43.52
N THR A 496 23.07 -1.49 -43.67
CA THR A 496 22.74 -2.72 -42.92
C THR A 496 23.77 -3.81 -43.18
N GLY A 497 24.53 -4.19 -42.15
CA GLY A 497 25.36 -5.38 -42.15
C GLY A 497 24.54 -6.66 -41.92
N THR A 498 25.17 -7.81 -42.08
CA THR A 498 24.53 -9.13 -41.94
C THR A 498 24.34 -9.60 -40.47
N GLY A 499 24.37 -8.67 -39.50
CA GLY A 499 24.21 -8.95 -38.07
C GLY A 499 24.41 -7.71 -37.21
#